data_AF-A0A8J5N017-F1
#
_entry.id   AF-A0A8J5N017-F1
#
_cell.length_a   1.000
_cell.length_b   1.000
_cell.length_c   1.000
_cell.angle_alpha   90.00
_cell.angle_beta   90.00
_cell.angle_gamma   90.00
#
_symmetry.space_group_name_H-M   'P 1'
#
loop_
_entity.id
_entity.type
_entity.pdbx_description
1 polymer ?
#
loop_
_entity_poly.entity_id
_entity_poly.type
_entity_poly.pdbx_seq_one_letter_code
_entity_poly.pdbx_strand_id
1 'polypeptide(L)'
;MYVRFWHEAPMAVRAPFNDLQLMKVLKEYPHEKVAHAAQAAISRHLWYLSEHLIGLSLFDDRIDTETKKNMVQNFQCPKKQDFSRRIVLSDETPISNVDSFVTERTLDIFDVLTLDGKERAQLFLSKDPKTWKDDEVFITMRDRAINMKVVNDSAERAIALIERYNESITQNEDQKQYLLQIVAAHRKKLPTASKAAMMKGYK
;
A
#
# COMPACT_ATOMS: atom_id res chain seq x y z
N MET A 1 6.01 -1.75 -16.81
CA MET A 1 5.73 -0.62 -15.89
C MET A 1 4.92 -1.07 -14.67
N TYR A 2 3.70 -1.59 -14.84
CA TYR A 2 2.80 -1.94 -13.74
C TYR A 2 3.23 -3.12 -12.85
N VAL A 3 3.88 -4.15 -13.43
CA VAL A 3 4.20 -5.42 -12.74
C VAL A 3 5.00 -5.24 -11.44
N ARG A 4 5.92 -4.27 -11.38
CA ARG A 4 6.72 -3.99 -10.18
C ARG A 4 5.85 -3.51 -9.02
N PHE A 5 5.00 -2.50 -9.27
CA PHE A 5 4.10 -1.94 -8.27
C PHE A 5 3.03 -2.97 -7.87
N TRP A 6 2.57 -3.76 -8.84
CA TRP A 6 1.56 -4.80 -8.68
C TRP A 6 2.03 -5.98 -7.80
N HIS A 7 3.28 -6.42 -7.94
CA HIS A 7 3.78 -7.56 -7.18
C HIS A 7 3.92 -7.25 -5.68
N GLU A 8 4.19 -6.00 -5.34
CA GLU A 8 4.40 -5.56 -3.95
C GLU A 8 3.13 -5.02 -3.27
N ALA A 9 2.01 -4.87 -3.98
CA ALA A 9 0.74 -4.41 -3.44
C ALA A 9 0.27 -5.14 -2.15
N PRO A 10 0.51 -6.46 -1.97
CA PRO A 10 0.14 -7.16 -0.73
C PRO A 10 0.96 -6.76 0.51
N MET A 11 2.01 -5.95 0.35
CA MET A 11 2.85 -5.43 1.44
C MET A 11 2.35 -4.05 1.87
N ALA A 12 1.61 -4.02 2.97
CA ALA A 12 0.97 -2.79 3.46
C ALA A 12 1.96 -1.63 3.70
N VAL A 13 3.17 -1.93 4.18
CA VAL A 13 4.22 -0.91 4.40
C VAL A 13 4.72 -0.27 3.11
N ARG A 14 4.67 -1.01 1.98
CA ARG A 14 5.14 -0.55 0.68
C ARG A 14 4.06 0.12 -0.16
N ALA A 15 2.79 -0.19 0.11
CA ALA A 15 1.66 0.25 -0.71
C ALA A 15 1.59 1.79 -0.87
N PRO A 16 1.66 2.62 0.19
CA PRO A 16 1.56 4.07 0.04
C PRO A 16 2.66 4.67 -0.83
N PHE A 17 3.91 4.23 -0.62
CA PHE A 17 5.03 4.71 -1.42
C PHE A 17 4.96 4.21 -2.86
N ASN A 18 4.57 2.95 -3.07
CA ASN A 18 4.43 2.37 -4.40
C ASN A 18 3.41 3.13 -5.25
N ASP A 19 2.26 3.47 -4.69
CA ASP A 19 1.22 4.14 -5.46
C ASP A 19 1.60 5.58 -5.82
N LEU A 20 2.26 6.29 -4.90
CA LEU A 20 2.85 7.61 -5.19
C LEU A 20 3.93 7.54 -6.29
N GLN A 21 4.78 6.51 -6.26
CA GLN A 21 5.81 6.31 -7.28
C GLN A 21 5.20 5.91 -8.64
N LEU A 22 4.17 5.07 -8.65
CA LEU A 22 3.47 4.72 -9.88
C LEU A 22 2.80 5.95 -10.50
N MET A 23 2.19 6.82 -9.69
CA MET A 23 1.65 8.08 -10.17
C MET A 23 2.72 8.97 -10.81
N LYS A 24 3.92 9.07 -10.22
CA LYS A 24 5.04 9.84 -10.80
C LYS A 24 5.43 9.31 -12.17
N VAL A 25 5.59 8.00 -12.26
CA VAL A 25 5.93 7.31 -13.50
C VAL A 25 4.85 7.50 -14.58
N LEU A 26 3.56 7.50 -14.20
CA LEU A 26 2.47 7.71 -15.14
C LEU A 26 2.43 9.15 -15.69
N LYS A 27 2.78 10.16 -14.88
CA LYS A 27 2.86 11.55 -15.35
C LYS A 27 3.95 11.78 -16.39
N GLU A 28 5.03 11.01 -16.32
CA GLU A 28 6.14 11.06 -17.29
C GLU A 28 5.93 10.09 -18.47
N TYR A 29 4.80 9.38 -18.53
CA TYR A 29 4.60 8.33 -19.53
C TYR A 29 4.38 8.93 -20.93
N PRO A 30 5.14 8.51 -21.97
CA PRO A 30 5.12 9.17 -23.28
C PRO A 30 3.77 9.14 -24.01
N HIS A 31 2.94 8.11 -23.75
CA HIS A 31 1.67 7.95 -24.43
C HIS A 31 0.53 8.52 -23.59
N GLU A 32 0.20 9.79 -23.82
CA GLU A 32 -0.77 10.58 -23.03
C GLU A 32 -2.11 9.87 -22.79
N LYS A 33 -2.74 9.29 -23.84
CA LYS A 33 -4.03 8.57 -23.67
C LYS A 33 -3.92 7.38 -22.71
N VAL A 34 -2.82 6.64 -22.77
CA VAL A 34 -2.57 5.49 -21.89
C VAL A 34 -2.25 5.99 -20.48
N ALA A 35 -1.44 7.05 -20.37
CA ALA A 35 -1.11 7.70 -19.12
C ALA A 35 -2.36 8.18 -18.38
N HIS A 36 -3.24 8.91 -19.07
CA HIS A 36 -4.48 9.44 -18.52
C HIS A 36 -5.45 8.31 -18.13
N ALA A 37 -5.63 7.29 -18.98
CA ALA A 37 -6.47 6.14 -18.64
C ALA A 37 -5.96 5.39 -17.40
N ALA A 38 -4.63 5.21 -17.29
CA ALA A 38 -4.00 4.58 -16.13
C ALA A 38 -4.07 5.44 -14.87
N GLN A 39 -3.85 6.75 -14.97
CA GLN A 39 -4.00 7.70 -13.86
C GLN A 39 -5.43 7.71 -13.33
N ALA A 40 -6.42 7.80 -14.22
CA ALA A 40 -7.83 7.72 -13.84
C ALA A 40 -8.16 6.38 -13.14
N ALA A 41 -7.55 5.27 -13.58
CA ALA A 41 -7.75 3.97 -12.94
C ALA A 41 -7.14 3.91 -11.54
N ILE A 42 -5.89 4.34 -11.35
CA ILE A 42 -5.24 4.29 -10.04
C ILE A 42 -5.80 5.33 -9.07
N SER A 43 -6.25 6.50 -9.53
CA SER A 43 -6.91 7.49 -8.68
C SER A 43 -8.19 6.95 -8.01
N ARG A 44 -8.86 5.96 -8.61
CA ARG A 44 -9.97 5.25 -7.96
C ARG A 44 -9.49 4.26 -6.89
N HIS A 45 -8.34 3.63 -7.10
CA HIS A 45 -7.73 2.69 -6.14
C HIS A 45 -7.11 3.41 -4.93
N LEU A 46 -6.61 4.64 -5.12
CA LEU A 46 -6.05 5.51 -4.08
C LEU A 46 -7.05 5.96 -3.00
N TRP A 47 -8.30 5.49 -3.03
CA TRP A 47 -9.32 5.78 -2.02
C TRP A 47 -8.87 5.44 -0.58
N TYR A 48 -8.04 4.40 -0.43
CA TYR A 48 -7.49 4.01 0.87
C TYR A 48 -6.40 4.97 1.34
N LEU A 49 -5.69 5.64 0.42
CA LEU A 49 -4.52 6.44 0.72
C LEU A 49 -4.95 7.70 1.49
N SER A 50 -4.66 7.70 2.79
CA SER A 50 -5.16 8.68 3.76
C SER A 50 -4.06 9.14 4.69
N GLU A 51 -4.30 10.23 5.43
CA GLU A 51 -3.37 10.73 6.47
C GLU A 51 -3.01 9.66 7.52
N HIS A 52 -3.84 8.63 7.73
CA HIS A 52 -3.53 7.56 8.67
C HIS A 52 -2.64 6.50 8.01
N LEU A 53 -3.07 6.01 6.84
CA LEU A 53 -2.41 4.88 6.17
C LEU A 53 -1.09 5.28 5.50
N ILE A 54 -0.87 6.57 5.23
CA ILE A 54 0.45 7.06 4.80
C ILE A 54 1.53 6.73 5.84
N GLY A 55 1.17 6.64 7.12
CA GLY A 55 2.10 6.29 8.21
C GLY A 55 2.72 4.91 8.08
N LEU A 56 2.12 3.99 7.32
CA LEU A 56 2.70 2.68 7.04
C LEU A 56 4.03 2.79 6.27
N SER A 57 4.20 3.85 5.47
CA SER A 57 5.44 4.10 4.73
C SER A 57 6.64 4.40 5.64
N LEU A 58 6.40 4.76 6.91
CA LEU A 58 7.48 4.93 7.90
C LEU A 58 8.30 3.63 8.09
N PHE A 59 7.64 2.49 7.91
CA PHE A 59 8.22 1.15 8.01
C PHE A 59 8.77 0.61 6.68
N ASP A 60 8.63 1.35 5.58
CA ASP A 60 9.25 1.02 4.31
C ASP A 60 10.76 1.30 4.38
N ASP A 61 11.55 0.32 3.94
CA ASP A 61 13.02 0.34 3.94
C ASP A 61 13.58 1.22 2.82
N ARG A 62 12.76 1.55 1.81
CA ARG A 62 13.14 2.37 0.65
C ARG A 62 13.00 3.87 0.90
N ILE A 63 12.30 4.26 1.98
CA ILE A 63 12.22 5.66 2.39
C ILE A 63 13.52 6.03 3.11
N ASP A 64 14.20 7.04 2.59
CA ASP A 64 15.46 7.50 3.13
C ASP A 64 15.30 8.17 4.51
N THR A 65 16.42 8.29 5.22
CA THR A 65 16.43 8.86 6.58
C THR A 65 15.90 10.30 6.62
N GLU A 66 16.19 11.12 5.62
CA GLU A 66 15.78 12.52 5.61
C GLU A 66 14.26 12.63 5.45
N THR A 67 13.69 11.87 4.52
CA THR A 67 12.24 11.74 4.39
C THR A 67 11.61 11.26 5.70
N LYS A 68 12.19 10.25 6.37
CA LYS A 68 11.68 9.80 7.69
C LYS A 68 11.74 10.90 8.75
N LYS A 69 12.81 11.71 8.79
CA LYS A 69 12.90 12.86 9.70
C LYS A 69 11.78 13.86 9.44
N ASN A 70 11.53 14.19 8.17
CA ASN A 70 10.45 15.09 7.77
C ASN A 70 9.07 14.54 8.15
N MET A 71 8.83 13.23 7.97
CA MET A 71 7.59 12.59 8.43
C MET A 71 7.39 12.77 9.95
N VAL A 72 8.44 12.56 10.76
CA VAL A 72 8.34 12.73 12.22
C VAL A 72 8.06 14.17 12.62
N GLN A 73 8.71 15.14 11.97
CA GLN A 73 8.44 16.56 12.19
C GLN A 73 6.98 16.91 11.84
N ASN A 74 6.47 16.37 10.74
CA ASN A 74 5.12 16.62 10.27
C ASN A 74 4.02 16.01 11.14
N PHE A 75 4.34 15.17 12.14
CA PHE A 75 3.37 14.74 13.16
C PHE A 75 2.85 15.91 14.02
N GLN A 76 3.53 17.04 14.03
CA GLN A 76 3.06 18.26 14.70
C GLN A 76 2.16 19.13 13.79
N CYS A 77 2.09 18.81 12.49
CA CYS A 77 1.26 19.56 11.56
C CYS A 77 -0.22 19.26 11.82
N PRO A 78 -1.08 20.29 11.92
CA PRO A 78 -2.49 20.10 12.20
C PRO A 78 -3.15 19.29 11.08
N LYS A 79 -4.14 18.49 11.46
CA LYS A 79 -4.94 17.71 10.53
C LYS A 79 -5.57 18.58 9.45
N LYS A 80 -5.63 18.10 8.20
CA LYS A 80 -6.40 18.80 7.17
C LYS A 80 -7.90 18.72 7.54
N GLN A 81 -8.59 19.86 7.45
CA GLN A 81 -10.01 20.00 7.83
C GLN A 81 -10.95 19.16 6.95
N ASP A 82 -10.45 18.66 5.82
CA ASP A 82 -11.25 17.90 4.86
C ASP A 82 -11.78 16.59 5.47
N PHE A 83 -13.09 16.38 5.33
CA PHE A 83 -13.81 15.18 5.78
C PHE A 83 -13.41 13.96 4.95
N SER A 84 -13.01 14.20 3.70
CA SER A 84 -12.32 13.21 2.90
C SER A 84 -10.90 13.10 3.47
N ARG A 85 -10.68 12.18 4.41
CA ARG A 85 -9.35 11.85 4.95
C ARG A 85 -8.35 11.38 3.87
N ARG A 86 -8.70 11.48 2.59
CA ARG A 86 -8.03 10.95 1.42
C ARG A 86 -7.05 11.96 0.84
N ILE A 87 -5.98 11.43 0.28
CA ILE A 87 -5.04 12.20 -0.51
C ILE A 87 -5.58 12.30 -1.93
N VAL A 88 -5.97 13.51 -2.35
CA VAL A 88 -6.37 13.77 -3.73
C VAL A 88 -5.12 14.14 -4.52
N LEU A 89 -4.73 13.28 -5.45
CA LEU A 89 -3.70 13.59 -6.43
C LEU A 89 -4.40 14.11 -7.69
N SER A 90 -4.15 15.36 -8.06
CA SER A 90 -4.64 15.92 -9.32
C SER A 90 -3.59 15.79 -10.42
N ASP A 91 -4.03 15.79 -11.68
CA ASP A 91 -3.13 15.74 -12.83
C ASP A 91 -2.19 16.96 -12.86
N GLU A 92 -2.67 18.12 -12.41
CA GLU A 92 -1.95 19.40 -12.45
C GLU A 92 -0.97 19.60 -11.29
N THR A 93 -1.08 18.86 -10.18
CA THR A 93 -0.20 19.05 -9.02
C THR A 93 1.02 18.15 -9.08
N PRO A 94 2.24 18.66 -8.85
CA PRO A 94 3.41 17.80 -8.66
C PRO A 94 3.13 16.78 -7.56
N ILE A 95 3.47 15.51 -7.81
CA ILE A 95 3.29 14.49 -6.78
C ILE A 95 4.38 14.71 -5.73
N SER A 96 3.97 15.30 -4.63
CA SER A 96 4.82 15.58 -3.48
C SER A 96 5.43 14.30 -2.90
N ASN A 97 6.48 14.46 -2.11
CA ASN A 97 7.08 13.34 -1.39
C ASN A 97 6.13 12.82 -0.30
N VAL A 98 6.36 11.59 0.16
CA VAL A 98 5.45 10.90 1.10
C VAL A 98 5.26 11.68 2.40
N ASP A 99 6.29 12.41 2.86
CA ASP A 99 6.26 13.24 4.07
C ASP A 99 5.24 14.39 4.00
N SER A 100 4.99 14.96 2.83
CA SER A 100 4.05 16.09 2.64
C SER A 100 2.59 15.77 2.98
N PHE A 101 2.29 14.48 3.10
CA PHE A 101 0.97 13.97 3.42
C PHE A 101 0.83 13.53 4.88
N VAL A 102 1.92 13.57 5.64
CA VAL A 102 1.94 13.27 7.07
C VAL A 102 1.41 14.46 7.85
N THR A 103 0.50 14.19 8.77
CA THR A 103 -0.04 15.13 9.75
C THR A 103 -0.13 14.49 11.14
N GLU A 104 -0.62 15.20 12.15
CA GLU A 104 -0.90 14.65 13.49
C GLU A 104 -1.77 13.38 13.46
N ARG A 105 -2.69 13.23 12.49
CA ARG A 105 -3.54 12.02 12.37
C ARG A 105 -2.75 10.78 12.00
N THR A 106 -1.57 10.94 11.42
CA THR A 106 -0.71 9.81 11.04
C THR A 106 -0.29 9.01 12.27
N LEU A 107 -0.20 9.66 13.44
CA LEU A 107 0.11 9.00 14.70
C LEU A 107 -0.90 7.90 15.06
N ASP A 108 -2.16 8.00 14.59
CA ASP A 108 -3.20 7.01 14.84
C ASP A 108 -2.83 5.62 14.31
N ILE A 109 -1.93 5.53 13.32
CA ILE A 109 -1.45 4.24 12.81
C ILE A 109 -0.76 3.42 13.89
N PHE A 110 -0.09 4.06 14.86
CA PHE A 110 0.63 3.32 15.90
C PHE A 110 -0.33 2.60 16.84
N ASP A 111 -1.46 3.23 17.17
CA ASP A 111 -2.52 2.62 17.99
C ASP A 111 -3.20 1.45 17.26
N VAL A 112 -3.25 1.50 15.92
CA VAL A 112 -3.71 0.38 15.09
C VAL A 112 -2.72 -0.79 15.15
N LEU A 113 -1.42 -0.51 15.20
CA LEU A 113 -0.37 -1.54 15.23
C LEU A 113 -0.19 -2.16 16.61
N THR A 114 -0.38 -1.40 17.68
CA THR A 114 -0.27 -1.91 19.05
C THR A 114 -1.07 -1.08 20.05
N LEU A 115 -1.54 -1.73 21.12
CA LEU A 115 -2.08 -1.04 22.29
C LEU A 115 -1.06 -0.02 22.81
N ASP A 116 -1.57 1.18 23.15
CA ASP A 116 -0.80 2.35 23.57
C ASP A 116 0.32 2.71 22.56
N GLY A 117 0.03 2.51 21.28
CA GLY A 117 1.02 2.56 20.23
C GLY A 117 1.65 3.93 20.06
N LYS A 118 0.88 5.00 20.17
CA LYS A 118 1.42 6.37 20.12
C LYS A 118 2.43 6.65 21.22
N GLU A 119 2.13 6.22 22.45
CA GLU A 119 3.00 6.42 23.61
C GLU A 119 4.29 5.61 23.44
N ARG A 120 4.16 4.32 23.08
CA ARG A 120 5.30 3.46 22.81
C ARG A 120 6.15 3.97 21.66
N ALA A 121 5.53 4.50 20.61
CA ALA A 121 6.25 5.00 19.45
C ALA A 121 7.22 6.14 19.81
N GLN A 122 6.93 6.93 20.85
CA GLN A 122 7.84 7.98 21.32
C GLN A 122 9.23 7.45 21.69
N LEU A 123 9.34 6.19 22.11
CA LEU A 123 10.61 5.54 22.45
C LEU A 123 11.59 5.47 21.28
N PHE A 124 11.09 5.38 20.05
CA PHE A 124 11.93 5.41 18.85
C PHE A 124 11.81 6.74 18.09
N LEU A 125 10.64 7.39 18.08
CA LEU A 125 10.43 8.65 17.35
C LEU A 125 11.31 9.80 17.86
N SER A 126 11.73 9.75 19.13
CA SER A 126 12.68 10.71 19.71
C SER A 126 14.14 10.45 19.32
N LYS A 127 14.45 9.31 18.68
CA LYS A 127 15.79 8.91 18.25
C LYS A 127 16.00 9.23 16.76
N ASP A 128 17.26 9.32 16.31
CA ASP A 128 17.56 9.47 14.88
C ASP A 128 17.06 8.23 14.10
N PRO A 129 16.34 8.40 12.97
CA PRO A 129 15.84 7.26 12.17
C PRO A 129 16.90 6.25 11.71
N LYS A 130 18.19 6.63 11.71
CA LYS A 130 19.31 5.71 11.44
C LYS A 130 19.43 4.59 12.47
N THR A 131 18.99 4.82 13.71
CA THR A 131 19.11 3.85 14.80
C THR A 131 17.86 2.98 14.99
N TRP A 132 16.74 3.31 14.32
CA TRP A 132 15.47 2.61 14.49
C TRP A 132 15.51 1.13 14.16
N LYS A 133 16.38 0.72 13.22
CA LYS A 133 16.55 -0.69 12.84
C LYS A 133 16.99 -1.58 14.02
N ASP A 134 17.59 -0.98 15.05
CA ASP A 134 18.09 -1.65 16.25
C ASP A 134 17.17 -1.40 17.47
N ASP A 135 16.08 -0.65 17.28
CA ASP A 135 15.11 -0.34 18.34
C ASP A 135 14.01 -1.41 18.42
N GLU A 136 13.86 -2.05 19.57
CA GLU A 136 12.91 -3.16 19.78
C GLU A 136 11.45 -2.77 19.52
N VAL A 137 11.06 -1.54 19.85
CA VAL A 137 9.68 -1.05 19.66
C VAL A 137 9.43 -0.83 18.18
N PHE A 138 10.38 -0.20 17.48
CA PHE A 138 10.30 -0.03 16.04
C PHE A 138 10.23 -1.38 15.31
N ILE A 139 11.11 -2.33 15.66
CA ILE A 139 11.10 -3.68 15.07
C ILE A 139 9.74 -4.36 15.28
N THR A 140 9.20 -4.30 16.50
CA THR A 140 7.92 -4.91 16.83
C THR A 140 6.77 -4.30 16.02
N MET A 141 6.70 -2.96 15.93
CA MET A 141 5.66 -2.29 15.15
C MET A 141 5.82 -2.53 13.65
N ARG A 142 7.05 -2.52 13.14
CA ARG A 142 7.39 -2.86 11.76
C ARG A 142 6.89 -4.25 11.40
N ASP A 143 7.19 -5.25 12.22
CA ASP A 143 6.75 -6.63 11.99
C ASP A 143 5.23 -6.74 11.93
N ARG A 144 4.51 -6.02 12.80
CA ARG A 144 3.04 -6.00 12.75
C ARG A 144 2.52 -5.32 11.49
N ALA A 145 3.08 -4.17 11.12
CA ALA A 145 2.69 -3.43 9.93
C ALA A 145 2.91 -4.25 8.66
N ILE A 146 4.05 -4.95 8.57
CA ILE A 146 4.35 -5.84 7.46
C ILE A 146 3.37 -7.01 7.40
N ASN A 147 3.02 -7.59 8.54
CA ASN A 147 2.09 -8.71 8.59
C ASN A 147 0.61 -8.32 8.40
N MET A 148 0.29 -7.02 8.42
CA MET A 148 -1.08 -6.52 8.19
C MET A 148 -1.66 -7.03 6.87
N LYS A 149 -2.86 -7.62 6.93
CA LYS A 149 -3.52 -8.19 5.74
C LYS A 149 -4.16 -7.09 4.91
N VAL A 150 -3.66 -6.88 3.69
CA VAL A 150 -4.29 -6.02 2.67
C VAL A 150 -5.37 -6.82 1.96
N VAL A 151 -6.54 -6.92 2.59
CA VAL A 151 -7.65 -7.75 2.09
C VAL A 151 -8.33 -7.15 0.85
N ASN A 152 -8.32 -5.81 0.72
CA ASN A 152 -9.01 -5.12 -0.35
C ASN A 152 -8.43 -5.45 -1.73
N ASP A 153 -7.12 -5.26 -1.91
CA ASP A 153 -6.44 -5.58 -3.17
C ASP A 153 -6.59 -7.05 -3.56
N SER A 154 -6.59 -7.95 -2.57
CA SER A 154 -6.79 -9.37 -2.82
C SER A 154 -8.21 -9.68 -3.31
N ALA A 155 -9.22 -8.96 -2.80
CA ALA A 155 -10.60 -9.09 -3.21
C ALA A 155 -10.84 -8.48 -4.60
N GLU A 156 -10.37 -7.24 -4.85
CA GLU A 156 -10.46 -6.59 -6.16
C GLU A 156 -9.78 -7.44 -7.25
N ARG A 157 -8.62 -8.03 -6.94
CA ARG A 157 -7.95 -8.98 -7.83
C ARG A 157 -8.76 -10.22 -8.11
N ALA A 158 -9.41 -10.80 -7.11
CA ALA A 158 -10.23 -11.98 -7.28
C ALA A 158 -11.45 -11.67 -8.16
N ILE A 159 -12.07 -10.50 -7.95
CA ILE A 159 -13.23 -10.01 -8.72
C ILE A 159 -12.83 -9.75 -10.18
N ALA A 160 -11.80 -8.95 -10.43
CA ALA A 160 -11.37 -8.65 -11.80
C ALA A 160 -10.92 -9.92 -12.57
N LEU A 161 -10.31 -10.89 -11.87
CA LEU A 161 -9.93 -12.16 -12.47
C LEU A 161 -11.17 -12.98 -12.84
N ILE A 162 -12.16 -13.09 -11.96
CA ILE A 162 -13.37 -13.88 -12.25
C ILE A 162 -14.25 -13.20 -13.31
N GLU A 163 -14.32 -11.87 -13.34
CA GLU A 163 -15.03 -11.12 -14.38
C GLU A 163 -14.42 -11.40 -15.77
N ARG A 164 -13.11 -11.23 -15.92
CA ARG A 164 -12.41 -11.56 -17.18
C ARG A 164 -12.54 -13.02 -17.55
N TYR A 165 -12.51 -13.92 -16.57
CA TYR A 165 -12.67 -15.34 -16.80
C TYR A 165 -14.07 -15.66 -17.34
N ASN A 166 -15.12 -15.09 -16.73
CA ASN A 166 -16.50 -15.26 -17.12
C ASN A 166 -16.79 -14.76 -18.55
N GLU A 167 -16.02 -13.79 -19.04
CA GLU A 167 -16.18 -13.23 -20.38
C GLU A 167 -15.35 -13.96 -21.46
N SER A 168 -14.31 -14.72 -21.09
CA SER A 168 -13.27 -15.15 -22.03
C SER A 168 -13.41 -16.56 -22.61
N ILE A 169 -13.99 -17.51 -21.88
CA ILE A 169 -14.00 -18.93 -22.30
C ILE A 169 -15.36 -19.36 -22.86
N THR A 170 -16.44 -19.11 -22.12
CA THR A 170 -17.78 -19.57 -22.50
C THR A 170 -18.84 -18.72 -21.82
N GLN A 171 -19.95 -18.48 -22.53
CA GLN A 171 -21.13 -17.80 -21.98
C GLN A 171 -22.15 -18.78 -21.39
N ASN A 172 -21.89 -20.09 -21.47
CA ASN A 172 -22.74 -21.12 -20.89
C ASN A 172 -22.43 -21.30 -19.38
N GLU A 173 -23.43 -21.08 -18.53
CA GLU A 173 -23.28 -21.11 -17.06
C GLU A 173 -22.89 -22.50 -16.51
N ASP A 174 -23.41 -23.59 -17.07
CA ASP A 174 -23.06 -24.95 -16.63
C ASP A 174 -21.58 -25.25 -16.88
N GLN A 175 -21.07 -24.81 -18.03
CA GLN A 175 -19.65 -24.93 -18.35
C GLN A 175 -18.77 -24.06 -17.45
N LYS A 176 -19.20 -22.84 -17.11
CA LYS A 176 -18.50 -21.97 -16.15
C LYS A 176 -18.40 -22.65 -14.77
N GLN A 177 -19.49 -23.23 -14.29
CA GLN A 177 -19.53 -23.90 -12.99
C GLN A 177 -18.58 -25.11 -12.95
N TYR A 178 -18.54 -25.91 -14.02
CA TYR A 178 -17.63 -27.04 -14.15
C TYR A 178 -16.16 -26.61 -14.14
N LEU A 179 -15.85 -25.56 -14.90
CA LEU A 179 -14.52 -24.97 -14.97
C LEU A 179 -14.03 -24.44 -13.61
N LEU A 180 -14.91 -23.80 -12.83
CA LEU A 180 -14.60 -23.34 -11.47
C LEU A 180 -14.23 -24.49 -10.53
N GLN A 181 -14.90 -25.63 -10.65
CA GLN A 181 -14.57 -26.84 -9.88
C GLN A 181 -13.18 -27.37 -10.25
N ILE A 182 -12.81 -27.35 -11.53
CA ILE A 182 -11.47 -27.72 -12.00
C ILE A 182 -10.42 -26.77 -11.41
N VAL A 183 -10.63 -25.46 -11.51
CA VAL A 183 -9.70 -24.44 -10.97
C VAL A 183 -9.51 -24.63 -9.46
N ALA A 184 -10.60 -24.87 -8.71
CA ALA A 184 -10.53 -25.14 -7.27
C ALA A 184 -9.73 -26.42 -6.96
N ALA A 185 -9.91 -27.48 -7.75
CA ALA A 185 -9.13 -28.72 -7.60
C ALA A 185 -7.65 -28.51 -7.91
N HIS A 186 -7.30 -27.74 -8.94
CA HIS A 186 -5.91 -27.40 -9.29
C HIS A 186 -5.25 -26.51 -8.23
N ARG A 187 -5.97 -25.54 -7.66
CA ARG A 187 -5.44 -24.66 -6.61
C ARG A 187 -5.00 -25.42 -5.36
N LYS A 188 -5.62 -26.57 -5.06
CA LYS A 188 -5.19 -27.46 -3.97
C LYS A 188 -3.90 -28.22 -4.28
N LYS A 189 -3.55 -28.39 -5.56
CA LYS A 189 -2.38 -29.17 -6.01
C LYS A 189 -1.15 -28.31 -6.29
N LEU A 190 -1.32 -27.01 -6.55
CA LEU A 190 -0.22 -26.10 -6.90
C LEU A 190 0.30 -25.33 -5.67
N PRO A 191 1.63 -25.13 -5.53
CA PRO A 191 2.19 -24.28 -4.50
C PRO A 191 1.75 -22.83 -4.72
N THR A 192 1.13 -22.21 -3.73
CA THR A 192 0.69 -20.82 -3.82
C THR A 192 1.86 -19.86 -3.56
N ALA A 193 2.03 -18.86 -4.44
CA ALA A 193 2.85 -17.68 -4.16
C ALA A 193 2.18 -16.88 -3.04
N SER A 194 2.57 -17.20 -1.80
CA SER A 194 1.98 -16.58 -0.61
C SER A 194 2.68 -15.27 -0.28
N LYS A 195 2.02 -14.41 0.52
CA LYS A 195 2.65 -13.25 1.14
C LYS A 195 3.97 -13.63 1.83
N ALA A 196 4.00 -14.78 2.51
CA ALA A 196 5.19 -15.32 3.14
C ALA A 196 6.34 -15.61 2.16
N ALA A 197 6.06 -16.00 0.92
CA ALA A 197 7.08 -16.21 -0.11
C ALA A 197 7.72 -14.88 -0.57
N MET A 198 6.91 -13.82 -0.73
CA MET A 198 7.42 -12.48 -1.07
C MET A 198 8.23 -11.86 0.08
N MET A 199 7.84 -12.17 1.31
CA MET A 199 8.50 -11.72 2.53
C MET A 199 9.90 -12.30 2.78
N LYS A 200 10.29 -13.40 2.12
CA LYS A 200 11.61 -14.03 2.34
C LYS A 200 12.78 -13.16 1.87
N GLY A 201 12.58 -12.25 0.93
CA GLY A 201 13.60 -11.29 0.47
C GLY A 201 13.58 -9.95 1.23
N TYR A 202 12.73 -9.81 2.24
CA TYR A 202 12.54 -8.57 3.02
C TYR A 202 13.16 -8.64 4.43
N LYS A 203 13.64 -9.82 4.83
CA LYS A 203 14.33 -10.04 6.12
C LYS A 203 15.74 -9.49 6.10
#